data_AF-A0AA47M6S9-F1
#
_entry.id   AF-A0AA47M6S9-F1
#
_cell.length_a   1.000
_cell.length_b   1.000
_cell.length_c   1.000
_cell.angle_alpha   90.00
_cell.angle_beta   90.00
_cell.angle_gamma   90.00
#
_symmetry.space_group_name_H-M   'P 1'
#
loop_
_entity.id
_entity.type
_entity.pdbx_description
1 polymer ?
#
loop_
_entity_poly.entity_id
_entity_poly.type
_entity_poly.pdbx_seq_one_letter_code
_entity_poly.pdbx_strand_id
1 'polypeptide(L)'
;MAILANLHMSDPAKSAENDQKKGTDDYDHLHRVRPLMEMIQLNCKAIYHPRQHLAVDERMVGTKARLSIKQYMKAKPTKWGLKFFVLAATNGYTIDFKLYTGKSKTASGKGLSFDVVAGLIDKGNLGSGYIVYTDNFYTSPLLYRHLRQQGLGACGTYRQGRVGVRTIQENALTKKSPRGSIRWIRDGDLLFVKWMDTREVSLCSTIHPVYSGDTVQRWKKTGDGPHQLISIPRPTTVTEYNMGGVDTSDQSTGKQGDGPPLFSSIL
;
A
#
# COMPACT_ATOMS: atom_id res chain seq x y z
N MET A 1 31.02 22.27 8.96
CA MET A 1 29.73 23.02 8.90
C MET A 1 29.54 23.82 7.62
N ALA A 2 30.59 24.38 6.98
CA ALA A 2 30.43 25.23 5.78
C ALA A 2 29.85 24.52 4.54
N ILE A 3 30.22 23.26 4.29
CA ILE A 3 29.77 22.53 3.08
C ILE A 3 28.26 22.27 3.09
N LEU A 4 27.72 21.82 4.23
CA LEU A 4 26.28 21.52 4.35
C LEU A 4 25.38 22.75 4.20
N ALA A 5 25.88 23.94 4.58
CA ALA A 5 25.14 25.19 4.46
C ALA A 5 25.07 25.73 3.02
N ASN A 6 25.93 25.25 2.12
CA ASN A 6 26.02 25.70 0.72
C ASN A 6 25.65 24.59 -0.28
N LEU A 7 25.07 23.49 0.19
CA LEU A 7 24.67 22.39 -0.67
C LEU A 7 23.32 22.71 -1.34
N HIS A 8 23.32 22.81 -2.67
CA HIS A 8 22.14 23.04 -3.49
C HIS A 8 21.92 21.85 -4.43
N MET A 9 20.69 21.32 -4.47
CA MET A 9 20.31 20.19 -5.34
C MET A 9 19.62 20.64 -6.63
N SER A 10 19.50 21.96 -6.83
CA SER A 10 18.88 22.60 -7.98
C SER A 10 19.64 23.86 -8.34
N ASP A 11 19.45 24.33 -9.57
CA ASP A 11 19.97 25.61 -10.03
C ASP A 11 19.43 26.76 -9.15
N PRO A 12 20.31 27.55 -8.49
CA PRO A 12 19.90 28.67 -7.66
C PRO A 12 19.08 29.73 -8.40
N ALA A 13 19.37 30.01 -9.68
CA ALA A 13 18.65 31.01 -10.46
C ALA A 13 17.19 30.58 -10.69
N LYS A 14 16.98 29.34 -11.12
CA LYS A 14 15.64 28.76 -11.27
C LYS A 14 14.91 28.63 -9.93
N SER A 15 15.65 28.42 -8.85
CA SER A 15 15.08 28.36 -7.51
C SER A 15 14.53 29.73 -7.09
N ALA A 16 15.24 30.81 -7.41
CA ALA A 16 14.77 32.17 -7.16
C ALA A 16 13.50 32.49 -7.98
N GLU A 17 13.43 32.05 -9.24
CA GLU A 17 12.21 32.18 -10.06
C GLU A 17 11.01 31.44 -9.46
N ASN A 18 11.21 30.21 -8.96
CA ASN A 18 10.15 29.47 -8.28
C ASN A 18 9.74 30.15 -6.97
N ASP A 19 10.69 30.71 -6.21
CA ASP A 19 10.39 31.40 -4.95
C ASP A 19 9.52 32.65 -5.15
N GLN A 20 9.62 33.33 -6.30
CA GLN A 20 8.73 34.45 -6.66
C GLN A 20 7.26 34.02 -6.80
N LYS A 21 7.01 32.73 -7.08
CA LYS A 21 5.65 32.17 -7.22
C LYS A 21 5.05 31.75 -5.87
N LYS A 22 5.79 31.85 -4.77
CA LYS A 22 5.36 31.35 -3.46
C LYS A 22 4.03 31.98 -3.02
N GLY A 23 3.08 31.12 -2.64
CA GLY A 23 1.72 31.52 -2.26
C GLY A 23 0.73 31.54 -3.42
N THR A 24 1.21 31.38 -4.66
CA THR A 24 0.35 31.12 -5.83
C THR A 24 0.22 29.62 -6.05
N ASP A 25 -0.76 29.23 -6.85
CA ASP A 25 -0.90 27.84 -7.27
C ASP A 25 0.36 27.36 -8.02
N ASP A 26 1.03 28.21 -8.79
CA ASP A 26 2.18 27.86 -9.62
C ASP A 26 3.49 27.64 -8.87
N TYR A 27 3.46 27.71 -7.54
CA TYR A 27 4.60 27.36 -6.70
C TYR A 27 4.84 25.85 -6.67
N ASP A 28 6.04 25.42 -7.09
CA ASP A 28 6.47 24.04 -6.91
C ASP A 28 7.18 23.86 -5.55
N HIS A 29 6.49 23.21 -4.62
CA HIS A 29 7.02 22.87 -3.30
C HIS A 29 8.28 22.00 -3.34
N LEU A 30 8.50 21.24 -4.41
CA LEU A 30 9.59 20.28 -4.54
C LEU A 30 10.73 20.79 -5.41
N HIS A 31 10.62 21.97 -6.02
CA HIS A 31 11.58 22.48 -7.02
C HIS A 31 13.04 22.28 -6.62
N ARG A 32 13.36 22.63 -5.37
CA ARG A 32 14.74 22.58 -4.84
C ARG A 32 15.32 21.18 -4.68
N VAL A 33 14.48 20.16 -4.56
CA VAL A 33 14.89 18.76 -4.32
C VAL A 33 14.51 17.83 -5.47
N ARG A 34 13.68 18.31 -6.40
CA ARG A 34 13.15 17.56 -7.54
C ARG A 34 14.24 16.92 -8.39
N PRO A 35 15.34 17.60 -8.77
CA PRO A 35 16.37 16.96 -9.60
C PRO A 35 17.00 15.74 -8.93
N LEU A 36 17.34 15.86 -7.65
CA LEU A 36 17.87 14.74 -6.87
C LEU A 36 16.83 13.62 -6.72
N MET A 37 15.58 13.98 -6.44
CA MET A 37 14.50 13.02 -6.27
C MET A 37 14.26 12.22 -7.55
N GLU A 38 14.16 12.89 -8.70
CA GLU A 38 13.96 12.26 -10.01
C GLU A 38 15.15 11.40 -10.41
N MET A 39 16.39 11.83 -10.09
CA MET A 39 17.59 11.01 -10.29
C MET A 39 17.55 9.72 -9.45
N ILE A 40 17.13 9.80 -8.18
CA ILE A 40 16.97 8.61 -7.33
C ILE A 40 15.89 7.69 -7.90
N GLN A 41 14.74 8.24 -8.30
CA GLN A 41 13.66 7.45 -8.89
C GLN A 41 14.10 6.74 -10.17
N LEU A 42 14.81 7.43 -11.06
CA LEU A 42 15.35 6.86 -12.29
C LEU A 42 16.28 5.68 -11.98
N ASN A 43 17.21 5.87 -11.04
CA ASN A 43 18.14 4.82 -10.63
C ASN A 43 17.43 3.64 -9.96
N CYS A 44 16.42 3.89 -9.12
CA CYS A 44 15.60 2.83 -8.51
C CYS A 44 14.94 1.94 -9.57
N LYS A 45 14.41 2.53 -10.64
CA LYS A 45 13.78 1.79 -11.74
C LYS A 45 14.78 1.01 -12.59
N ALA A 46 15.98 1.54 -12.78
CA ALA A 46 16.99 0.97 -13.68
C ALA A 46 17.82 -0.15 -13.04
N ILE A 47 18.12 -0.05 -11.74
CA ILE A 47 19.10 -0.94 -11.07
C ILE A 47 18.53 -2.32 -10.75
N TYR A 48 17.23 -2.40 -10.47
CA TYR A 48 16.61 -3.63 -9.98
C TYR A 48 15.34 -3.97 -10.75
N HIS A 49 15.34 -5.17 -11.34
CA HIS A 49 14.14 -5.75 -11.91
C HIS A 49 13.43 -6.60 -10.86
N PRO A 50 12.20 -6.22 -10.44
CA PRO A 50 11.52 -6.91 -9.35
C PRO A 50 10.96 -8.27 -9.78
N ARG A 51 10.76 -9.14 -8.79
CA ARG A 51 9.95 -10.36 -8.97
C ARG A 51 8.47 -10.00 -9.09
N GLN A 52 7.65 -11.01 -9.39
CA GLN A 52 6.23 -10.86 -9.72
C GLN A 52 5.40 -10.06 -8.70
N HIS A 53 5.70 -10.17 -7.41
CA HIS A 53 4.87 -9.59 -6.35
C HIS A 53 5.40 -8.21 -5.94
N LEU A 54 4.53 -7.21 -6.02
CA LEU A 54 4.81 -5.81 -5.70
C LEU A 54 3.84 -5.32 -4.63
N ALA A 55 4.26 -4.41 -3.76
CA ALA A 55 3.42 -3.79 -2.74
C ALA A 55 3.37 -2.27 -2.92
N VAL A 56 2.18 -1.69 -2.78
CA VAL A 56 2.01 -0.23 -2.66
C VAL A 56 1.60 0.11 -1.24
N ASP A 57 2.37 0.99 -0.61
CA ASP A 57 2.19 1.40 0.78
C ASP A 57 2.76 2.82 1.02
N GLU A 58 2.61 3.33 2.24
CA GLU A 58 2.99 4.66 2.67
C GLU A 58 4.16 4.61 3.64
N ARG A 59 5.22 5.36 3.33
CA ARG A 59 6.39 5.53 4.21
C ARG A 59 6.43 6.94 4.78
N MET A 60 6.78 7.04 6.06
CA MET A 60 6.94 8.31 6.76
C MET A 60 8.43 8.59 6.99
N VAL A 61 8.88 9.76 6.54
CA VAL A 61 10.24 10.26 6.82
C VAL A 61 10.14 11.39 7.84
N GLY A 62 10.66 11.15 9.05
CA GLY A 62 10.69 12.13 10.11
C GLY A 62 11.52 13.36 9.75
N THR A 63 11.02 14.54 10.11
CA THR A 63 11.77 15.78 9.90
C THR A 63 11.42 16.84 10.95
N LYS A 64 12.43 17.60 11.36
CA LYS A 64 12.27 18.78 12.23
C LYS A 64 12.03 20.07 11.44
N ALA A 65 12.16 20.04 10.11
CA ALA A 65 11.96 21.20 9.26
C ALA A 65 10.52 21.74 9.34
N ARG A 66 10.37 23.06 9.18
CA ARG A 66 9.07 23.73 9.10
C ARG A 66 8.60 23.75 7.64
N LEU A 67 7.94 22.68 7.22
CA LEU A 67 7.45 22.49 5.85
C LEU A 67 5.92 22.38 5.85
N SER A 68 5.26 23.04 4.91
CA SER A 68 3.80 23.01 4.74
C SER A 68 3.28 21.62 4.34
N ILE A 69 4.11 20.82 3.65
CA ILE A 69 3.74 19.49 3.15
C ILE A 69 3.83 18.38 4.22
N LYS A 70 4.23 18.71 5.46
CA LYS A 70 4.27 17.75 6.57
C LYS A 70 2.90 17.13 6.83
N GLN A 71 2.88 15.82 6.99
CA GLN A 71 1.69 15.05 7.31
C GLN A 71 1.76 14.49 8.73
N TYR A 72 0.58 14.33 9.33
CA TYR A 72 0.39 13.57 10.55
C TYR A 72 -0.23 12.20 10.24
N MET A 73 0.42 11.12 10.67
CA MET A 73 -0.08 9.75 10.55
C MET A 73 -0.07 9.06 11.91
N LYS A 74 -1.23 9.00 12.57
CA LYS A 74 -1.40 8.47 13.93
C LYS A 74 -0.85 7.05 14.11
N ALA A 75 -1.00 6.21 13.10
CA ALA A 75 -0.65 4.79 13.14
C ALA A 75 0.84 4.49 12.89
N LYS A 76 1.64 5.45 12.43
CA LYS A 76 3.06 5.24 12.12
C LYS A 76 3.93 5.60 13.34
N PRO A 77 5.09 4.93 13.55
CA PRO A 77 6.01 5.25 14.66
C PRO A 77 6.45 6.71 14.62
N THR A 78 6.89 7.18 13.44
CA THR A 78 7.10 8.60 13.19
C THR A 78 5.80 9.26 12.72
N LYS A 79 5.09 9.86 13.68
CA LYS A 79 3.76 10.44 13.43
C LYS A 79 3.80 11.71 12.57
N TRP A 80 4.83 12.53 12.69
CA TRP A 80 4.98 13.79 11.95
C TRP A 80 6.17 13.72 10.99
N GLY A 81 5.92 13.94 9.70
CA GLY A 81 6.98 13.83 8.70
C GLY A 81 6.51 14.06 7.28
N LEU A 82 7.39 13.76 6.32
CA LEU A 82 7.06 13.72 4.91
C LEU A 82 6.45 12.35 4.59
N LYS A 83 5.26 12.36 3.99
CA LYS A 83 4.55 11.15 3.56
C LYS A 83 4.95 10.80 2.13
N PHE A 84 5.51 9.62 1.94
CA PHE A 84 5.80 9.05 0.64
C PHE A 84 4.82 7.92 0.34
N PHE A 85 4.31 7.90 -0.88
CA PHE A 85 3.71 6.70 -1.47
C PHE A 85 4.82 5.91 -2.14
N VAL A 86 4.87 4.60 -1.93
CA VAL A 86 6.00 3.77 -2.33
C VAL A 86 5.49 2.52 -3.03
N LEU A 87 6.08 2.20 -4.18
CA LEU A 87 6.01 0.90 -4.82
C LEU A 87 7.27 0.12 -4.46
N ALA A 88 7.11 -1.03 -3.82
CA ALA A 88 8.22 -1.87 -3.37
C ALA A 88 8.09 -3.31 -3.87
N ALA A 89 9.24 -3.98 -4.02
CA ALA A 89 9.30 -5.42 -4.22
C ALA A 89 9.22 -6.17 -2.87
N THR A 90 8.97 -7.48 -2.92
CA THR A 90 8.88 -8.33 -1.72
C THR A 90 10.15 -8.40 -0.87
N ASN A 91 11.31 -8.11 -1.45
CA ASN A 91 12.57 -7.99 -0.70
C ASN A 91 12.77 -6.62 -0.02
N GLY A 92 11.77 -5.74 -0.08
CA GLY A 92 11.80 -4.40 0.51
C GLY A 92 12.38 -3.31 -0.39
N TYR A 93 12.90 -3.66 -1.56
CA TYR A 93 13.48 -2.70 -2.50
C TYR A 93 12.43 -1.72 -3.01
N THR A 94 12.75 -0.42 -2.96
CA THR A 94 11.90 0.65 -3.49
C THR A 94 12.08 0.78 -5.00
N ILE A 95 11.03 0.48 -5.77
CA ILE A 95 11.03 0.59 -7.24
C ILE A 95 10.73 2.03 -7.66
N ASP A 96 9.69 2.62 -7.08
CA ASP A 96 9.31 4.01 -7.32
C ASP A 96 8.63 4.58 -6.07
N PHE A 97 8.58 5.91 -5.99
CA PHE A 97 7.90 6.60 -4.91
C PHE A 97 7.39 7.97 -5.34
N LYS A 98 6.42 8.51 -4.60
CA LYS A 98 5.90 9.86 -4.79
C LYS A 98 5.75 10.55 -3.44
N LEU A 99 6.28 11.76 -3.33
CA LEU A 99 6.08 12.60 -2.15
C LEU A 99 4.68 13.23 -2.19
N TYR A 100 3.92 13.05 -1.12
CA TYR A 100 2.62 13.70 -0.97
C TYR A 100 2.81 15.18 -0.63
N THR A 101 2.36 16.05 -1.53
CA THR A 101 2.43 17.51 -1.39
C THR A 101 1.07 18.16 -1.13
N GLY A 102 0.04 17.36 -0.85
CA GLY A 102 -1.34 17.84 -0.73
C GLY A 102 -2.18 17.50 -1.96
N LYS A 103 -3.13 18.38 -2.30
CA LYS A 103 -4.01 18.18 -3.47
C LYS A 103 -3.19 18.29 -4.76
N SER A 104 -3.29 17.27 -5.62
CA SER A 104 -2.68 17.32 -6.95
C SER A 104 -3.48 18.24 -7.88
N LYS A 105 -2.79 19.06 -8.67
CA LYS A 105 -3.40 19.83 -9.76
C LYS A 105 -3.85 18.95 -10.93
N THR A 106 -3.22 17.79 -11.09
CA THR A 106 -3.43 16.86 -12.22
C THR A 106 -4.24 15.63 -11.81
N ALA A 107 -5.19 15.80 -10.89
CA ALA A 107 -6.04 14.69 -10.45
C ALA A 107 -6.90 14.17 -11.61
N SER A 108 -7.01 12.84 -11.74
CA SER A 108 -7.78 12.25 -12.86
C SER A 108 -9.30 12.28 -12.65
N GLY A 109 -9.76 12.76 -11.49
CA GLY A 109 -11.15 12.64 -11.03
C GLY A 109 -11.50 11.25 -10.47
N LYS A 110 -10.61 10.26 -10.57
CA LYS A 110 -10.83 8.88 -10.06
C LYS A 110 -10.46 8.71 -8.58
N GLY A 111 -9.93 9.76 -7.98
CA GLY A 111 -9.55 9.83 -6.57
C GLY A 111 -8.06 9.56 -6.32
N LEU A 112 -7.54 10.13 -5.23
CA LEU A 112 -6.12 10.11 -4.87
C LEU A 112 -5.53 8.69 -4.85
N SER A 113 -6.25 7.72 -4.29
CA SER A 113 -5.79 6.33 -4.21
C SER A 113 -5.56 5.71 -5.58
N PHE A 114 -6.43 6.00 -6.54
CA PHE A 114 -6.28 5.54 -7.92
C PHE A 114 -5.06 6.19 -8.57
N ASP A 115 -4.95 7.53 -8.48
CA ASP A 115 -3.91 8.31 -9.14
C ASP A 115 -2.51 7.96 -8.63
N VAL A 116 -2.40 7.68 -7.33
CA VAL A 116 -1.15 7.24 -6.72
C VAL A 116 -0.70 5.89 -7.30
N VAL A 117 -1.57 4.87 -7.26
CA VAL A 117 -1.19 3.52 -7.71
C VAL A 117 -0.94 3.50 -9.22
N ALA A 118 -1.85 4.07 -10.01
CA ALA A 118 -1.70 4.15 -11.47
C ALA A 118 -0.46 4.96 -11.87
N GLY A 119 -0.10 5.97 -11.08
CA GLY A 119 1.07 6.79 -11.35
C GLY A 119 2.40 6.23 -10.82
N LEU A 120 2.39 5.29 -9.88
CA LEU A 120 3.59 4.57 -9.42
C LEU A 120 3.90 3.37 -10.32
N ILE A 121 2.88 2.78 -10.92
CA ILE A 121 3.02 1.65 -11.84
C ILE A 121 3.34 2.20 -13.23
N ASP A 122 4.61 2.18 -13.55
CA ASP A 122 5.10 2.49 -14.89
C ASP A 122 5.08 1.23 -15.75
N LYS A 123 4.02 1.07 -16.54
CA LYS A 123 3.88 -0.08 -17.46
C LYS A 123 4.97 -0.10 -18.54
N GLY A 124 5.49 1.06 -18.95
CA GLY A 124 6.58 1.12 -19.92
C GLY A 124 7.87 0.48 -19.37
N ASN A 125 8.11 0.65 -18.07
CA ASN A 125 9.26 0.07 -17.38
C ASN A 125 9.03 -1.35 -16.86
N LEU A 126 7.85 -1.64 -16.31
CA LEU A 126 7.54 -2.94 -15.70
C LEU A 126 7.00 -3.96 -16.72
N GLY A 127 6.18 -3.55 -17.68
CA GLY A 127 5.42 -4.47 -18.53
C GLY A 127 4.18 -5.03 -17.82
N SER A 128 3.89 -6.32 -18.02
CA SER A 128 2.70 -7.02 -17.52
C SER A 128 3.05 -8.27 -16.71
N GLY A 129 2.07 -8.89 -16.06
CA GLY A 129 2.25 -10.16 -15.34
C GLY A 129 2.60 -10.02 -13.85
N TYR A 130 2.82 -8.80 -13.36
CA TYR A 130 3.00 -8.52 -11.93
C TYR A 130 1.69 -8.57 -11.16
N ILE A 131 1.81 -8.83 -9.87
CA ILE A 131 0.70 -8.82 -8.91
C ILE A 131 0.95 -7.70 -7.91
N VAL A 132 0.01 -6.76 -7.84
CA VAL A 132 0.09 -5.59 -6.95
C VAL A 132 -0.73 -5.83 -5.70
N TYR A 133 -0.06 -5.81 -4.55
CA TYR A 133 -0.68 -5.90 -3.24
C TYR A 133 -0.87 -4.50 -2.67
N THR A 134 -2.08 -4.24 -2.16
CA THR A 134 -2.43 -2.93 -1.64
C THR A 134 -3.24 -3.00 -0.36
N ASP A 135 -3.07 -2.02 0.51
CA ASP A 135 -3.90 -1.86 1.69
C ASP A 135 -5.33 -1.38 1.36
N ASN A 136 -6.12 -1.12 2.40
CA ASN A 136 -7.48 -0.64 2.24
C ASN A 136 -7.63 0.82 1.80
N PHE A 137 -6.59 1.66 1.93
CA PHE A 137 -6.59 3.03 1.42
C PHE A 137 -6.55 3.04 -0.11
N TYR A 138 -5.92 2.05 -0.74
CA TYR A 138 -5.84 1.94 -2.20
C TYR A 138 -6.91 1.08 -2.85
N THR A 139 -7.28 -0.03 -2.19
CA THR A 139 -8.12 -1.05 -2.81
C THR A 139 -9.50 -0.50 -3.19
N SER A 140 -9.81 -0.59 -4.48
CA SER A 140 -11.11 -0.23 -5.04
C SER A 140 -11.41 -1.03 -6.31
N PRO A 141 -12.69 -1.31 -6.62
CA PRO A 141 -13.09 -1.99 -7.85
C PRO A 141 -12.61 -1.28 -9.11
N LEU A 142 -12.68 0.06 -9.13
CA LEU A 142 -12.22 0.87 -10.27
C LEU A 142 -10.72 0.68 -10.53
N LEU A 143 -9.89 0.78 -9.48
CA LEU A 143 -8.45 0.58 -9.60
C LEU A 143 -8.14 -0.84 -10.08
N TYR A 144 -8.77 -1.86 -9.50
CA TYR A 144 -8.41 -3.25 -9.80
C TYR A 144 -8.81 -3.66 -11.21
N ARG A 145 -9.95 -3.17 -11.72
CA ARG A 145 -10.32 -3.33 -13.13
C ARG A 145 -9.32 -2.63 -14.06
N HIS A 146 -8.88 -1.42 -13.70
CA HIS A 146 -7.86 -0.71 -14.46
C HIS A 146 -6.53 -1.48 -14.51
N LEU A 147 -6.04 -1.98 -13.37
CA LEU A 147 -4.83 -2.79 -13.32
C LEU A 147 -4.96 -4.06 -14.17
N ARG A 148 -6.13 -4.70 -14.16
CA ARG A 148 -6.39 -5.87 -15.02
C ARG A 148 -6.35 -5.56 -16.50
N GLN A 149 -6.94 -4.44 -16.93
CA GLN A 149 -6.82 -3.96 -18.31
C GLN A 149 -5.36 -3.68 -18.70
N GLN A 150 -4.51 -3.33 -17.73
CA GLN A 150 -3.08 -3.16 -17.97
C GLN A 150 -2.29 -4.48 -18.00
N GLY A 151 -2.91 -5.62 -17.74
CA GLY A 151 -2.25 -6.93 -17.68
C GLY A 151 -1.63 -7.25 -16.31
N LEU A 152 -2.11 -6.60 -15.25
CA LEU A 152 -1.61 -6.75 -13.88
C LEU A 152 -2.65 -7.43 -12.99
N GLY A 153 -2.17 -8.31 -12.12
CA GLY A 153 -2.93 -8.85 -11.00
C GLY A 153 -3.00 -7.86 -9.84
N ALA A 154 -4.02 -8.00 -8.99
CA ALA A 154 -4.15 -7.20 -7.78
C ALA A 154 -4.79 -7.99 -6.64
N CYS A 155 -4.37 -7.70 -5.41
CA CYS A 155 -4.94 -8.29 -4.19
C CYS A 155 -4.80 -7.33 -3.01
N GLY A 156 -5.86 -7.12 -2.24
CA GLY A 156 -5.80 -6.14 -1.17
C GLY A 156 -6.98 -6.18 -0.23
N THR A 157 -6.77 -5.65 0.97
CA THR A 157 -7.87 -5.46 1.92
C THR A 157 -8.77 -4.31 1.46
N TYR A 158 -10.07 -4.37 1.71
CA TYR A 158 -10.98 -3.27 1.35
C TYR A 158 -11.86 -2.83 2.52
N ARG A 159 -12.31 -1.58 2.49
CA ARG A 159 -13.29 -1.04 3.46
C ARG A 159 -14.71 -1.27 2.94
N GLN A 160 -15.59 -1.75 3.83
CA GLN A 160 -17.03 -1.78 3.55
C GLN A 160 -17.53 -0.36 3.21
N GLY A 161 -18.43 -0.23 2.24
CA GLY A 161 -18.96 1.07 1.79
C GLY A 161 -18.06 1.80 0.79
N ARG A 162 -16.91 1.25 0.40
CA ARG A 162 -16.13 1.76 -0.74
C ARG A 162 -16.99 1.74 -2.00
N VAL A 163 -16.97 2.83 -2.77
CA VAL A 163 -17.71 2.94 -4.04
C VAL A 163 -17.41 1.76 -4.96
N GLY A 164 -18.48 1.16 -5.50
CA GLY A 164 -18.42 -0.01 -6.39
C GLY A 164 -18.30 -1.36 -5.69
N VAL A 165 -18.07 -1.40 -4.36
CA VAL A 165 -18.08 -2.66 -3.61
C VAL A 165 -19.52 -3.05 -3.34
N ARG A 166 -19.95 -4.18 -3.89
CA ARG A 166 -21.30 -4.71 -3.66
C ARG A 166 -21.46 -5.08 -2.18
N THR A 167 -22.55 -4.61 -1.57
CA THR A 167 -22.93 -4.99 -0.22
C THR A 167 -24.20 -5.83 -0.31
N ILE A 168 -24.08 -7.13 -0.06
CA ILE A 168 -25.23 -8.02 0.12
C ILE A 168 -25.38 -8.23 1.62
N GLN A 169 -26.57 -7.91 2.14
CA GLN A 169 -26.89 -8.12 3.56
C GLN A 169 -27.30 -9.57 3.83
N GLU A 170 -27.91 -10.21 2.84
CA GLU A 170 -28.26 -11.62 2.91
C GLU A 170 -26.99 -12.47 3.07
N ASN A 171 -26.98 -13.32 4.11
CA ASN A 171 -25.84 -14.19 4.47
C ASN A 171 -24.52 -13.45 4.78
N ALA A 172 -24.57 -12.15 5.08
CA ALA A 172 -23.41 -11.39 5.53
C ALA A 172 -22.80 -12.00 6.81
N LEU A 173 -21.48 -11.92 6.94
CA LEU A 173 -20.82 -12.26 8.19
C LEU A 173 -21.24 -11.28 9.29
N THR A 174 -21.38 -11.81 10.50
CA THR A 174 -21.65 -11.02 11.69
C THR A 174 -20.65 -11.39 12.78
N LYS A 175 -20.62 -10.62 13.88
CA LYS A 175 -19.80 -10.96 15.05
C LYS A 175 -20.14 -12.32 15.66
N LYS A 176 -21.32 -12.88 15.34
CA LYS A 176 -21.76 -14.20 15.81
C LYS A 176 -21.37 -15.32 14.84
N SER A 177 -20.87 -15.00 13.65
CA SER A 177 -20.46 -16.01 12.68
C SER A 177 -19.30 -16.85 13.23
N PRO A 178 -19.32 -18.19 13.02
CA PRO A 178 -18.23 -19.04 13.47
C PRO A 178 -16.89 -18.64 12.86
N ARG A 179 -15.81 -18.75 13.64
CA ARG A 179 -14.44 -18.60 13.14
C ARG A 179 -14.18 -19.60 12.01
N GLY A 180 -13.53 -19.16 10.93
CA GLY A 180 -13.35 -19.91 9.69
C GLY A 180 -14.47 -19.69 8.66
N SER A 181 -15.56 -18.99 9.00
CA SER A 181 -16.62 -18.74 8.01
C SER A 181 -16.12 -17.90 6.84
N ILE A 182 -16.39 -18.36 5.62
CA ILE A 182 -16.04 -17.68 4.37
C ILE A 182 -17.33 -17.24 3.66
N ARG A 183 -17.37 -16.01 3.16
CA ARG A 183 -18.38 -15.49 2.24
C ARG A 183 -17.69 -14.83 1.08
N TRP A 184 -18.28 -14.91 -0.11
CA TRP A 184 -17.65 -14.34 -1.29
C TRP A 184 -18.68 -13.93 -2.32
N ILE A 185 -18.29 -12.98 -3.17
CA ILE A 185 -19.05 -12.51 -4.32
C ILE A 185 -18.05 -12.31 -5.46
N ARG A 186 -18.44 -12.73 -6.68
CA ARG A 186 -17.68 -12.45 -7.89
C ARG A 186 -18.43 -11.45 -8.76
N ASP A 187 -17.72 -10.44 -9.26
CA ASP A 187 -18.25 -9.37 -10.10
C ASP A 187 -17.32 -9.15 -11.31
N GLY A 188 -17.53 -9.98 -12.34
CA GLY A 188 -16.58 -10.14 -13.44
C GLY A 188 -15.26 -10.72 -12.92
N ASP A 189 -14.15 -10.06 -13.23
CA ASP A 189 -12.81 -10.46 -12.78
C ASP A 189 -12.53 -10.19 -11.30
N LEU A 190 -13.40 -9.44 -10.61
CA LEU A 190 -13.22 -9.12 -9.21
C LEU A 190 -13.80 -10.22 -8.32
N LEU A 191 -12.98 -10.73 -7.41
CA LEU A 191 -13.40 -11.60 -6.32
C LEU A 191 -13.35 -10.81 -5.01
N PHE A 192 -14.49 -10.67 -4.35
CA PHE A 192 -14.59 -10.17 -2.99
C PHE A 192 -14.73 -11.35 -2.04
N VAL A 193 -13.86 -11.44 -1.04
CA VAL A 193 -13.89 -12.47 0.00
C VAL A 193 -13.99 -11.80 1.35
N LYS A 194 -14.88 -12.33 2.19
CA LYS A 194 -14.94 -12.05 3.61
C LYS A 194 -14.64 -13.33 4.39
N TRP A 195 -13.81 -13.20 5.41
CA TRP A 195 -13.41 -14.31 6.27
C TRP A 195 -13.51 -13.92 7.73
N MET A 196 -14.15 -14.77 8.52
CA MET A 196 -14.28 -14.56 9.96
C MET A 196 -13.13 -15.22 10.70
N ASP A 197 -12.16 -14.45 11.19
CA ASP A 197 -11.22 -14.91 12.20
C ASP A 197 -11.68 -14.38 13.58
N THR A 198 -10.80 -13.74 14.35
CA THR A 198 -11.15 -12.98 15.55
C THR A 198 -11.99 -11.75 15.19
N ARG A 199 -11.76 -11.21 13.98
CA ARG A 199 -12.54 -10.15 13.36
C ARG A 199 -12.77 -10.52 11.88
N GLU A 200 -13.76 -9.90 11.27
CA GLU A 200 -13.98 -10.01 9.83
C GLU A 200 -12.80 -9.38 9.08
N VAL A 201 -12.26 -10.14 8.13
CA VAL A 201 -11.26 -9.69 7.16
C VAL A 201 -11.93 -9.64 5.79
N SER A 202 -11.80 -8.52 5.09
CA SER A 202 -12.38 -8.28 3.78
C SER A 202 -11.28 -8.06 2.74
N LEU A 203 -11.20 -8.91 1.72
CA LEU A 203 -10.22 -8.81 0.63
C LEU A 203 -10.90 -8.76 -0.74
N CYS A 204 -10.29 -8.01 -1.65
CA CYS A 204 -10.60 -8.00 -3.06
C CYS A 204 -9.40 -8.57 -3.81
N SER A 205 -9.64 -9.39 -4.83
CA SER A 205 -8.58 -9.91 -5.69
C SER A 205 -9.04 -10.10 -7.12
N THR A 206 -8.09 -10.08 -8.05
CA THR A 206 -8.31 -10.35 -9.47
C THR A 206 -7.60 -11.60 -9.98
N ILE A 207 -6.91 -12.33 -9.10
CA ILE A 207 -6.04 -13.45 -9.47
C ILE A 207 -6.36 -14.76 -8.76
N HIS A 208 -6.99 -14.71 -7.58
CA HIS A 208 -7.15 -15.90 -6.74
C HIS A 208 -8.51 -16.59 -6.96
N PRO A 209 -8.58 -17.92 -6.74
CA PRO A 209 -9.83 -18.59 -6.42
C PRO A 209 -10.30 -18.21 -5.00
N VAL A 210 -11.53 -18.58 -4.65
CA VAL A 210 -12.09 -18.36 -3.30
C VAL A 210 -11.30 -19.13 -2.25
N TYR A 211 -11.01 -20.41 -2.53
CA TYR A 211 -10.43 -21.34 -1.58
C TYR A 211 -9.67 -22.44 -2.33
N SER A 212 -8.43 -22.71 -1.92
CA SER A 212 -7.56 -23.73 -2.51
C SER A 212 -7.26 -24.90 -1.55
N GLY A 213 -7.97 -25.01 -0.43
CA GLY A 213 -7.74 -26.06 0.57
C GLY A 213 -6.89 -25.64 1.78
N ASP A 214 -6.43 -24.39 1.83
CA ASP A 214 -5.58 -23.89 2.92
C ASP A 214 -6.29 -23.87 4.28
N THR A 215 -5.58 -24.25 5.33
CA THR A 215 -6.07 -24.12 6.71
C THR A 215 -5.08 -23.35 7.58
N VAL A 216 -5.57 -22.83 8.70
CA VAL A 216 -4.73 -22.17 9.70
C VAL A 216 -5.10 -22.64 11.10
N GLN A 217 -4.07 -22.90 11.91
CA GLN A 217 -4.24 -23.30 13.30
C GLN A 217 -4.55 -22.10 14.18
N ARG A 218 -5.59 -22.22 14.99
CA ARG A 218 -6.07 -21.15 15.88
C ARG A 218 -6.44 -21.70 17.24
N TRP A 219 -6.08 -20.96 18.28
CA TRP A 219 -6.56 -21.24 19.63
C TRP A 219 -8.05 -20.84 19.75
N LYS A 220 -8.86 -21.78 20.24
CA LYS A 220 -10.26 -21.57 20.58
C LYS A 220 -10.48 -21.98 22.03
N LYS A 221 -11.17 -21.11 22.78
CA LYS A 221 -11.64 -21.43 24.12
C LYS A 221 -12.90 -22.28 24.02
N THR A 222 -12.92 -23.43 24.68
CA THR A 222 -14.06 -24.35 24.70
C THR A 222 -14.59 -24.42 26.13
N GLY A 223 -15.58 -23.59 26.47
CA GLY A 223 -16.12 -23.48 27.82
C GLY A 223 -15.08 -23.02 28.84
N ASP A 224 -15.11 -23.59 30.06
CA ASP A 224 -14.11 -23.35 31.11
C ASP A 224 -12.85 -24.22 30.98
N GLY A 225 -12.77 -25.02 29.92
CA GLY A 225 -11.61 -25.86 29.63
C GLY A 225 -10.40 -25.10 29.07
N PRO A 226 -9.25 -25.79 28.95
CA PRO A 226 -8.06 -25.22 28.34
C PRO A 226 -8.32 -24.83 26.88
N HIS A 227 -7.55 -23.85 26.38
CA HIS A 227 -7.60 -23.48 24.98
C HIS A 227 -7.19 -24.69 24.12
N GLN A 228 -7.99 -24.98 23.10
CA GLN A 228 -7.71 -26.04 22.14
C GLN A 228 -7.26 -25.42 20.83
N LEU A 229 -6.29 -26.07 20.19
CA LEU A 229 -5.86 -25.70 18.86
C LEU A 229 -6.83 -26.33 17.85
N ILE A 230 -7.46 -25.50 17.03
CA ILE A 230 -8.38 -25.93 15.98
C ILE A 230 -7.85 -25.52 14.61
N SER A 231 -8.04 -26.39 13.62
CA SER A 231 -7.80 -26.09 12.23
C SER A 231 -9.04 -25.43 11.62
N ILE A 232 -8.90 -24.24 11.06
CA ILE A 232 -9.99 -23.54 10.36
C ILE A 232 -9.61 -23.29 8.90
N PRO A 233 -10.58 -23.33 7.96
CA PRO A 233 -10.33 -23.00 6.57
C PRO A 233 -9.94 -21.53 6.43
N ARG A 234 -8.95 -21.27 5.58
CA ARG A 234 -8.43 -19.94 5.25
C ARG A 234 -8.52 -19.70 3.75
N PRO A 235 -9.17 -18.62 3.27
CA PRO A 235 -9.19 -18.30 1.84
C PRO A 235 -7.79 -18.11 1.25
N THR A 236 -7.63 -18.47 -0.02
CA THR A 236 -6.36 -18.32 -0.75
C THR A 236 -5.89 -16.87 -0.75
N THR A 237 -6.82 -15.92 -0.91
CA THR A 237 -6.53 -14.47 -0.87
C THR A 237 -5.90 -14.04 0.46
N VAL A 238 -6.30 -14.65 1.58
CA VAL A 238 -5.81 -14.34 2.92
C VAL A 238 -4.39 -14.88 3.09
N THR A 239 -4.13 -16.10 2.63
CA THR A 239 -2.78 -16.69 2.63
C THR A 239 -1.80 -15.83 1.84
N GLU A 240 -2.15 -15.50 0.59
CA GLU A 240 -1.22 -14.81 -0.32
C GLU A 240 -1.05 -13.32 -0.02
N TYR A 241 -2.07 -12.66 0.53
CA TYR A 241 -1.94 -11.25 0.93
C TYR A 241 -0.84 -11.06 1.99
N ASN A 242 -0.73 -11.98 2.96
CA ASN A 242 0.31 -11.93 3.98
C ASN A 242 1.72 -12.15 3.41
N MET A 243 1.83 -12.87 2.29
CA MET A 243 3.09 -13.09 1.58
C MET A 243 3.46 -11.93 0.67
N GLY A 244 2.47 -11.11 0.26
CA GLY A 244 2.65 -9.93 -0.58
C GLY A 244 3.40 -8.76 0.08
N GLY A 245 3.77 -8.89 1.36
CA GLY A 245 4.71 -7.98 2.03
C GLY A 245 4.11 -6.67 2.55
N VAL A 246 2.79 -6.46 2.47
CA VAL A 246 2.13 -5.24 2.98
C VAL A 246 2.23 -5.13 4.51
N ASP A 247 2.09 -6.23 5.25
CA ASP A 247 2.33 -6.20 6.71
C ASP A 247 3.84 -6.15 7.05
N THR A 248 4.71 -6.57 6.14
CA THR A 248 6.16 -6.61 6.34
C THR A 248 6.82 -5.25 6.09
N SER A 249 6.31 -4.45 5.13
CA SER A 249 6.78 -3.08 4.88
C SER A 249 6.57 -2.18 6.09
N ASP A 250 5.41 -2.29 6.74
CA ASP A 250 5.09 -1.55 7.96
C ASP A 250 6.04 -1.90 9.11
N GLN A 251 6.34 -3.18 9.31
CA GLN A 251 7.27 -3.63 10.36
C GLN A 251 8.72 -3.19 10.10
N SER A 252 9.14 -3.14 8.83
CA SER A 252 10.50 -2.75 8.43
C SER A 252 10.80 -1.27 8.71
N THR A 253 9.79 -0.41 8.69
CA THR A 253 9.97 1.03 8.98
C THR A 253 10.19 1.34 10.46
N GLY A 254 9.92 0.39 11.36
CA GLY A 254 10.12 0.54 12.81
C GLY A 254 11.49 0.12 13.33
N LYS A 255 12.31 -0.58 12.53
CA LYS A 255 13.59 -1.17 12.96
C LYS A 255 14.77 -0.64 12.15
N GLN A 256 15.03 0.66 12.26
CA GLN A 256 16.38 1.19 12.02
C GLN A 256 17.12 1.19 13.37
N GLY A 257 17.49 -0.02 13.79
CA GLY A 257 18.32 -0.36 14.93
C GLY A 257 18.73 -1.82 14.74
N ASP A 258 20.02 -2.07 14.60
CA ASP A 258 20.63 -3.33 14.14
C ASP A 258 19.97 -4.59 14.72
N GLY A 259 19.35 -5.39 13.85
CA GLY A 259 18.82 -6.71 14.18
C GLY A 259 18.14 -7.35 12.97
N PRO A 260 18.24 -8.69 12.79
CA PRO A 260 17.76 -9.35 11.58
C PRO A 260 16.23 -9.24 11.43
N PRO A 261 15.72 -9.19 10.18
CA PRO A 261 14.28 -9.08 9.92
C PRO A 261 13.57 -10.38 10.34
N LEU A 262 12.79 -10.28 11.42
CA LEU A 262 11.90 -11.34 11.88
C LEU A 262 10.66 -11.39 10.98
N PHE A 263 10.53 -12.46 10.21
CA PHE A 263 9.29 -12.86 9.53
C PHE A 263 8.31 -13.42 10.56
N SER A 264 7.20 -12.75 10.87
CA SER A 264 6.07 -13.37 11.59
C SER A 264 4.78 -12.52 11.57
N SER A 265 3.83 -13.00 10.76
CA SER A 265 2.36 -13.07 10.97
C SER A 265 1.61 -11.95 11.70
N ILE A 266 0.77 -11.20 10.95
CA ILE A 266 -0.49 -10.64 11.47
C ILE A 266 -1.63 -10.92 10.48
N LEU A 267 -2.19 -12.12 10.56
CA LEU A 267 -3.65 -12.37 10.48
C LEU A 267 -3.99 -13.43 11.51
#